data_AF-A0A9P6QU97-F1
#
_entry.id   AF-A0A9P6QU97-F1
#
_cell.length_a   1.000
_cell.length_b   1.000
_cell.length_c   1.000
_cell.angle_alpha   90.00
_cell.angle_beta   90.00
_cell.angle_gamma   90.00
#
_symmetry.space_group_name_H-M   'P 1'
#
loop_
_entity.id
_entity.type
_entity.pdbx_description
1 polymer ?
#
loop_
_entity_poly.entity_id
_entity_poly.type
_entity_poly.pdbx_seq_one_letter_code
_entity_poly.pdbx_strand_id
1 'polypeptide(L)'
;MKLHLELQLPQGTLPLYKPFESVQDIQLNAHGTFQYEYVFYFPEDGDYPHYPAHVSDYDDIVAYAPPSVLKVRALEPGHLQSTVDTTTWNYVLSRGSHDDVLKKLDNDPLEGLQVELLIHRLYRDRELFKKVTDILRDRHEYIDRIWSISLVLSGEAGKDQRMRLVGEYVANQAIAQK
;
A
#
# COMPACT_ATOMS: atom_id res chain seq x y z
N MET A 1 -35.45 -10.48 6.40
CA MET A 1 -36.15 -10.18 5.14
C MET A 1 -35.39 -10.86 4.02
N LYS A 2 -36.07 -11.56 3.12
CA LYS A 2 -35.45 -12.12 1.92
C LYS A 2 -35.47 -11.05 0.84
N LEU A 3 -34.34 -10.85 0.19
CA LEU A 3 -34.17 -9.92 -0.90
C LEU A 3 -33.43 -10.63 -2.03
N HIS A 4 -33.62 -10.13 -3.23
CA HIS A 4 -32.96 -10.58 -4.44
C HIS A 4 -32.08 -9.44 -4.95
N LEU A 5 -30.78 -9.70 -5.09
CA LEU A 5 -29.82 -8.74 -5.62
C LEU A 5 -29.47 -9.11 -7.05
N GLU A 6 -29.68 -8.17 -7.95
CA GLU A 6 -29.35 -8.28 -9.37
C GLU A 6 -28.21 -7.33 -9.71
N LEU A 7 -27.18 -7.86 -10.37
CA LEU A 7 -25.93 -7.20 -10.71
C LEU A 7 -25.55 -7.51 -12.15
N GLN A 8 -24.89 -6.56 -12.79
CA GLN A 8 -24.31 -6.77 -14.11
C GLN A 8 -22.90 -6.21 -14.15
N LEU A 9 -21.99 -6.91 -14.83
CA LEU A 9 -20.71 -6.32 -15.17
C LEU A 9 -20.88 -5.19 -16.19
N PRO A 10 -20.07 -4.12 -16.13
CA PRO A 10 -20.06 -3.11 -17.18
C PRO A 10 -19.84 -3.76 -18.55
N GLN A 11 -20.58 -3.32 -19.55
CA GLN A 11 -20.60 -3.94 -20.86
C GLN A 11 -19.21 -3.95 -21.50
N GLY A 12 -18.68 -5.12 -21.86
CA GLY A 12 -17.34 -5.27 -22.45
C GLY A 12 -16.21 -5.53 -21.46
N THR A 13 -16.51 -5.61 -20.15
CA THR A 13 -15.53 -6.00 -19.14
C THR A 13 -15.43 -7.52 -18.96
N LEU A 14 -14.35 -7.97 -18.33
CA LEU A 14 -14.08 -9.37 -18.04
C LEU A 14 -14.04 -9.60 -16.52
N PRO A 15 -14.70 -10.64 -15.97
CA PRO A 15 -14.57 -10.98 -14.56
C PRO A 15 -13.16 -11.49 -14.24
N LEU A 16 -12.61 -11.05 -13.11
CA LEU A 16 -11.22 -11.34 -12.73
C LEU A 16 -11.09 -12.65 -11.92
N TYR A 17 -12.03 -12.90 -11.00
CA TYR A 17 -12.03 -14.10 -10.17
C TYR A 17 -13.47 -14.62 -9.97
N LYS A 18 -13.61 -15.95 -9.96
CA LYS A 18 -14.89 -16.70 -9.85
C LYS A 18 -15.86 -16.46 -11.02
N PRO A 19 -16.81 -17.38 -11.28
CA PRO A 19 -17.94 -17.04 -12.13
C PRO A 19 -18.66 -15.83 -11.53
N PHE A 20 -18.87 -14.78 -12.32
CA PHE A 20 -19.69 -13.64 -11.91
C PHE A 20 -21.14 -14.10 -11.78
N GLU A 21 -21.66 -14.05 -10.57
CA GLU A 21 -23.07 -14.30 -10.30
C GLU A 21 -23.84 -12.98 -10.46
N SER A 22 -24.63 -12.89 -11.54
CA SER A 22 -25.47 -11.73 -11.81
C SER A 22 -26.64 -11.60 -10.84
N VAL A 23 -26.91 -12.63 -10.04
CA VAL A 23 -28.09 -12.76 -9.20
C VAL A 23 -27.75 -13.46 -7.90
N GLN A 24 -28.19 -12.91 -6.77
CA GLN A 24 -27.97 -13.49 -5.45
C GLN A 24 -29.18 -13.31 -4.52
N ASP A 25 -29.60 -14.40 -3.87
CA ASP A 25 -30.56 -14.33 -2.77
C ASP A 25 -29.88 -13.92 -1.46
N ILE A 26 -30.41 -12.89 -0.80
CA ILE A 26 -29.87 -12.33 0.43
C ILE A 26 -30.91 -12.43 1.53
N GLN A 27 -30.48 -12.93 2.70
CA GLN A 27 -31.25 -12.83 3.92
C GLN A 27 -30.71 -11.69 4.78
N LEU A 28 -31.44 -10.56 4.81
CA LEU A 28 -31.09 -9.42 5.65
C LEU A 28 -31.72 -9.54 7.04
N ASN A 29 -30.90 -9.47 8.08
CA ASN A 29 -31.37 -9.44 9.47
C ASN A 29 -31.90 -8.05 9.85
N ALA A 30 -32.72 -7.97 10.91
CA ALA A 30 -33.19 -6.67 11.42
C ALA A 30 -31.98 -5.80 11.82
N HIS A 31 -31.94 -4.56 11.33
CA HIS A 31 -30.80 -3.64 11.48
C HIS A 31 -29.46 -4.17 10.94
N GLY A 32 -29.47 -5.18 10.07
CA GLY A 32 -28.28 -5.70 9.42
C GLY A 32 -27.87 -4.88 8.19
N THR A 33 -26.57 -4.87 7.89
CA THR A 33 -26.01 -4.36 6.64
C THR A 33 -25.41 -5.53 5.86
N PHE A 34 -25.68 -5.59 4.57
CA PHE A 34 -25.08 -6.56 3.65
C PHE A 34 -24.30 -5.82 2.57
N GLN A 35 -23.11 -6.31 2.25
CA GLN A 35 -22.24 -5.75 1.22
C GLN A 35 -21.76 -6.89 0.32
N TYR A 36 -21.83 -6.66 -0.99
CA TYR A 36 -21.34 -7.58 -2.01
C TYR A 36 -20.36 -6.86 -2.92
N GLU A 37 -19.19 -7.47 -3.09
CA GLU A 37 -18.10 -6.93 -3.89
C GLU A 37 -17.77 -7.89 -5.03
N TYR A 38 -17.58 -7.33 -6.22
CA TYR A 38 -17.18 -8.07 -7.41
C TYR A 38 -16.09 -7.31 -8.14
N VAL A 39 -15.23 -8.05 -8.84
CA VAL A 39 -14.02 -7.52 -9.45
C VAL A 39 -14.00 -7.86 -10.94
N PHE A 40 -13.71 -6.86 -11.76
CA PHE A 40 -13.66 -6.97 -13.21
C PHE A 40 -12.52 -6.14 -13.79
N TYR A 41 -12.19 -6.42 -15.05
CA TYR A 41 -11.10 -5.81 -15.80
C TYR A 41 -11.62 -5.20 -17.11
N PHE A 42 -11.05 -4.06 -17.51
CA PHE A 42 -11.32 -3.41 -18.79
C PHE A 42 -10.25 -3.82 -19.81
N PRO A 43 -10.62 -4.48 -20.92
CA PRO A 43 -9.65 -4.94 -21.90
C PRO A 43 -9.03 -3.80 -22.72
N GLU A 44 -9.79 -2.76 -23.02
CA GLU A 44 -9.39 -1.65 -23.90
C GLU A 44 -9.94 -0.31 -23.40
N ASP A 45 -9.50 0.78 -24.00
CA ASP A 45 -10.08 2.10 -23.73
C ASP A 45 -11.46 2.24 -24.35
N GLY A 46 -12.35 2.94 -23.66
CA GLY A 46 -13.72 3.12 -24.13
C GLY A 46 -14.67 3.63 -23.07
N ASP A 47 -15.93 3.76 -23.49
CA ASP A 47 -17.05 4.03 -22.59
C ASP A 47 -17.79 2.73 -22.33
N TYR A 48 -17.86 2.35 -21.06
CA TYR A 48 -18.45 1.10 -20.60
C TYR A 48 -19.74 1.41 -19.83
N PRO A 49 -20.92 1.32 -20.47
CA PRO A 49 -22.20 1.44 -19.78
C PRO A 49 -22.30 0.38 -18.68
N HIS A 50 -22.64 0.82 -17.47
CA HIS A 50 -22.82 -0.04 -16.31
C HIS A 50 -24.28 0.00 -15.87
N TYR A 51 -24.95 -1.14 -16.04
CA TYR A 51 -26.28 -1.32 -15.52
C TYR A 51 -26.20 -1.43 -13.99
N PRO A 52 -27.00 -0.65 -13.25
CA PRO A 52 -26.82 -0.52 -11.81
C PRO A 52 -27.31 -1.76 -11.06
N ALA A 53 -26.85 -1.87 -9.82
CA ALA A 53 -27.36 -2.86 -8.88
C ALA A 53 -28.84 -2.59 -8.57
N HIS A 54 -29.66 -3.65 -8.59
CA HIS A 54 -31.06 -3.63 -8.21
C HIS A 54 -31.30 -4.59 -7.06
N VAL A 55 -32.18 -4.20 -6.14
CA VAL A 55 -32.63 -5.03 -5.03
C VAL A 55 -34.14 -5.11 -5.10
N SER A 56 -34.68 -6.33 -5.16
CA SER A 56 -36.12 -6.60 -5.13
C SER A 56 -36.49 -7.55 -3.99
N ASP A 57 -37.78 -7.61 -3.65
CA ASP A 57 -38.34 -8.61 -2.73
C ASP A 57 -39.14 -9.70 -3.47
N TYR A 58 -38.72 -9.99 -4.71
CA TYR A 58 -39.35 -10.85 -5.73
C TYR A 58 -40.61 -10.29 -6.38
N ASP A 59 -41.43 -9.53 -5.66
CA ASP A 59 -42.65 -8.93 -6.20
C ASP A 59 -42.39 -7.50 -6.69
N ASP A 60 -41.62 -6.70 -5.94
CA ASP A 60 -41.34 -5.29 -6.24
C ASP A 60 -39.85 -4.94 -6.14
N ILE A 61 -39.45 -3.88 -6.86
CA ILE A 61 -38.10 -3.28 -6.72
C ILE A 61 -38.09 -2.43 -5.46
N VAL A 62 -37.24 -2.82 -4.50
CA VAL A 62 -37.06 -2.14 -3.21
C VAL A 62 -36.12 -0.95 -3.36
N ALA A 63 -35.03 -1.11 -4.10
CA ALA A 63 -34.03 -0.07 -4.31
C ALA A 63 -33.17 -0.36 -5.56
N TYR A 64 -32.59 0.69 -6.14
CA TYR A 64 -31.65 0.56 -7.23
C TYR A 64 -30.64 1.71 -7.23
N ALA A 65 -29.45 1.47 -7.77
CA ALA A 65 -28.45 2.51 -7.97
C ALA A 65 -28.70 3.28 -9.29
N PRO A 66 -28.23 4.53 -9.43
CA PRO A 66 -28.33 5.23 -10.71
C PRO A 66 -27.43 4.57 -11.77
N PRO A 67 -27.89 4.46 -13.03
CA PRO A 67 -27.05 3.97 -14.12
C PRO A 67 -25.86 4.91 -14.35
N SER A 68 -24.73 4.34 -14.75
CA SER A 68 -23.50 5.12 -14.97
C SER A 68 -22.72 4.60 -16.16
N VAL A 69 -21.82 5.42 -16.68
CA VAL A 69 -20.88 5.04 -17.74
C VAL A 69 -19.48 5.18 -17.19
N LEU A 70 -18.73 4.08 -17.17
CA LEU A 70 -17.34 4.06 -16.74
C LEU A 70 -16.48 4.44 -17.94
N LYS A 71 -15.79 5.58 -17.85
CA LYS A 71 -14.94 6.11 -18.93
C LYS A 71 -13.50 5.68 -18.71
N VAL A 72 -13.05 4.72 -19.52
CA VAL A 72 -11.67 4.24 -19.54
C VAL A 72 -10.95 4.91 -20.71
N ARG A 73 -9.78 5.47 -20.46
CA ARG A 73 -8.99 6.20 -21.46
C ARG A 73 -7.54 5.79 -21.34
N ALA A 74 -6.86 5.73 -22.49
CA ALA A 74 -5.42 5.62 -22.52
C ALA A 74 -4.84 6.73 -21.67
N LEU A 75 -3.83 6.39 -20.90
CA LEU A 75 -3.00 7.39 -20.25
C LEU A 75 -2.42 8.27 -21.37
N GLU A 76 -2.80 9.55 -21.40
CA GLU A 76 -2.11 10.51 -22.25
C GLU A 76 -0.60 10.46 -21.93
N PRO A 77 0.29 10.64 -22.92
CA PRO A 77 1.72 10.83 -22.67
C PRO A 77 1.94 12.12 -21.86
N GLY A 78 1.79 12.01 -20.53
CA GLY A 78 1.67 13.11 -19.56
C GLY A 78 0.86 12.72 -18.31
N HIS A 79 -0.11 11.82 -18.46
CA HIS A 79 -0.90 11.20 -17.37
C HIS A 79 -0.15 10.08 -16.62
N LEU A 80 1.13 9.86 -16.95
CA LEU A 80 2.08 9.17 -16.05
C LEU A 80 2.35 9.95 -14.76
N GLN A 81 1.76 11.12 -14.60
CA GLN A 81 1.60 11.78 -13.32
C GLN A 81 0.16 11.58 -12.79
N SER A 82 -0.14 10.37 -12.29
CA SER A 82 -0.44 10.36 -10.84
C SER A 82 0.81 11.00 -10.27
N THR A 83 0.76 12.28 -9.90
CA THR A 83 1.90 13.01 -9.34
C THR A 83 2.52 12.02 -8.37
N VAL A 84 3.64 11.40 -8.75
CA VAL A 84 4.26 10.42 -7.87
C VAL A 84 4.63 11.30 -6.72
N ASP A 85 3.89 11.20 -5.61
CA ASP A 85 3.98 12.18 -4.56
C ASP A 85 5.39 12.12 -4.04
N THR A 86 6.19 13.06 -4.53
CA THR A 86 7.63 13.12 -4.29
C THR A 86 7.90 13.42 -2.81
N THR A 87 6.85 13.79 -2.11
CA THR A 87 6.76 14.04 -0.67
C THR A 87 6.54 12.77 0.15
N THR A 88 6.16 11.63 -0.44
CA THR A 88 5.97 10.40 0.34
C THR A 88 7.29 9.77 0.76
N TRP A 89 7.31 9.16 1.95
CA TRP A 89 8.48 8.41 2.44
C TRP A 89 8.91 7.33 1.45
N ASN A 90 7.98 6.62 0.82
CA ASN A 90 8.29 5.56 -0.15
C ASN A 90 9.05 6.09 -1.36
N TYR A 91 8.65 7.26 -1.88
CA TYR A 91 9.33 7.86 -3.00
C TYR A 91 10.75 8.28 -2.65
N VAL A 92 10.91 9.02 -1.54
CA VAL A 92 12.23 9.54 -1.12
C VAL A 92 13.19 8.41 -0.73
N LEU A 93 12.71 7.37 -0.05
CA LEU A 93 13.56 6.24 0.34
C LEU A 93 13.90 5.31 -0.83
N SER A 94 13.03 5.19 -1.84
CA SER A 94 13.31 4.35 -3.02
C SER A 94 14.14 5.07 -4.07
N ARG A 95 13.84 6.34 -4.37
CA ARG A 95 14.41 7.09 -5.50
C ARG A 95 15.18 8.35 -5.12
N GLY A 96 15.01 8.86 -3.90
CA GLY A 96 15.69 10.07 -3.44
C GLY A 96 17.19 9.85 -3.18
N SER A 97 17.96 10.94 -3.21
CA SER A 97 19.38 10.95 -2.84
C SER A 97 19.58 10.87 -1.32
N HIS A 98 20.82 10.69 -0.86
CA HIS A 98 21.15 10.72 0.57
C HIS A 98 20.76 12.05 1.23
N ASP A 99 20.95 13.17 0.54
CA ASP A 99 20.60 14.49 1.07
C ASP A 99 19.08 14.70 1.15
N ASP A 100 18.31 14.15 0.21
CA ASP A 100 16.85 14.23 0.25
C ASP A 100 16.27 13.45 1.43
N VAL A 101 16.85 12.27 1.74
CA VAL A 101 16.46 11.48 2.91
C VAL A 101 16.78 12.24 4.20
N LEU A 102 17.97 12.83 4.32
CA LEU A 102 18.36 13.59 5.51
C LEU A 102 17.47 14.82 5.73
N LYS A 103 17.21 15.59 4.68
CA LYS A 103 16.30 16.75 4.74
C LYS A 103 14.89 16.36 5.15
N LYS A 104 14.39 15.24 4.62
CA LYS A 104 13.06 14.73 4.95
C LYS A 104 12.98 14.25 6.40
N LEU A 105 14.01 13.54 6.87
CA LEU A 105 14.12 13.10 8.27
C LEU A 105 14.17 14.26 9.26
N ASP A 106 14.79 15.38 8.85
CA ASP A 106 14.92 16.57 9.67
C ASP A 106 13.64 17.40 9.74
N ASN A 107 12.87 17.50 8.65
CA ASN A 107 11.74 18.43 8.55
C ASN A 107 10.34 17.80 8.67
N ASP A 108 10.18 16.53 8.28
CA ASP A 108 8.86 15.89 8.22
C ASP A 108 8.54 15.03 9.47
N PRO A 109 7.26 14.73 9.74
CA PRO A 109 6.88 13.69 10.68
C PRO A 109 7.38 12.30 10.25
N LEU A 110 7.79 11.47 11.22
CA LEU A 110 8.28 10.12 10.97
C LEU A 110 7.14 9.09 10.73
N GLU A 111 5.89 9.54 10.75
CA GLU A 111 4.73 8.70 10.48
C GLU A 111 4.78 8.17 9.03
N GLY A 112 4.73 6.84 8.87
CA GLY A 112 4.85 6.18 7.57
C GLY A 112 6.28 5.96 7.07
N LEU A 113 7.30 6.22 7.89
CA LEU A 113 8.69 5.87 7.57
C LEU A 113 8.84 4.34 7.41
N GLN A 114 9.11 3.88 6.19
CA GLN A 114 9.40 2.48 5.90
C GLN A 114 10.88 2.18 6.14
N VAL A 115 11.19 1.76 7.37
CA VAL A 115 12.56 1.53 7.83
C VAL A 115 13.29 0.49 6.96
N GLU A 116 12.55 -0.48 6.42
CA GLU A 116 13.02 -1.52 5.50
C GLU A 116 13.67 -0.94 4.24
N LEU A 117 13.10 0.16 3.71
CA LEU A 117 13.64 0.85 2.54
C LEU A 117 14.87 1.70 2.89
N LEU A 118 15.09 2.04 4.16
CA LEU A 118 16.26 2.82 4.59
C LEU A 118 17.45 1.93 4.97
N ILE A 119 17.18 0.80 5.64
CA ILE A 119 18.18 -0.09 6.25
C ILE A 119 19.29 -0.51 5.26
N HIS A 120 18.92 -0.89 4.03
CA HIS A 120 19.89 -1.38 3.05
C HIS A 120 20.91 -0.31 2.61
N ARG A 121 20.54 0.98 2.68
CA ARG A 121 21.44 2.11 2.41
C ARG A 121 22.39 2.32 3.59
N LEU A 122 21.86 2.24 4.82
CA LEU A 122 22.62 2.42 6.06
C LEU A 122 23.69 1.35 6.29
N TYR A 123 23.46 0.11 5.85
CA TYR A 123 24.50 -0.94 5.92
C TYR A 123 25.72 -0.64 5.05
N ARG A 124 25.54 0.08 3.93
CA ARG A 124 26.62 0.36 2.97
C ARG A 124 27.35 1.66 3.27
N ASP A 125 26.66 2.63 3.86
CA ASP A 125 27.19 3.97 4.08
C ASP A 125 27.21 4.33 5.58
N ARG A 126 28.41 4.26 6.16
CA ARG A 126 28.65 4.60 7.58
C ARG A 126 28.46 6.08 7.87
N GLU A 127 28.77 6.97 6.93
CA GLU A 127 28.62 8.40 7.12
C GLU A 127 27.14 8.78 7.14
N LEU A 128 26.35 8.20 6.24
CA LEU A 128 24.90 8.34 6.23
C LEU A 128 24.28 7.85 7.53
N PHE A 129 24.70 6.68 8.02
CA PHE A 129 24.22 6.14 9.30
C PHE A 129 24.46 7.09 10.47
N LYS A 130 25.66 7.66 10.55
CA LYS A 130 25.98 8.64 11.60
C LYS A 130 25.06 9.86 11.53
N LYS A 131 24.89 10.46 10.35
CA LYS A 131 23.99 11.61 10.16
C LYS A 131 22.54 11.30 10.51
N VAL A 132 22.02 10.14 10.09
CA VAL A 132 20.66 9.70 10.41
C VAL A 132 20.46 9.51 11.92
N THR A 133 21.41 8.86 12.60
CA THR A 133 21.32 8.65 14.05
C THR A 133 21.50 9.94 14.86
N ASP A 134 22.28 10.90 14.37
CA ASP A 134 22.40 12.22 14.98
C ASP A 134 21.07 13.00 14.87
N ILE A 135 20.42 13.03 13.69
CA ILE A 135 19.08 13.65 13.52
C ILE A 135 18.03 12.99 14.42
N LEU A 136 18.00 11.65 14.49
CA LEU A 136 17.05 10.94 15.35
C LEU A 136 17.31 11.23 16.84
N ARG A 137 18.57 11.37 17.25
CA ARG A 137 18.94 11.75 18.61
C ARG A 137 18.49 13.17 18.94
N ASP A 138 18.70 14.12 18.04
CA ASP A 138 18.30 15.52 18.21
C ASP A 138 16.78 15.67 18.30
N ARG A 139 16.05 14.81 17.57
CA ARG A 139 14.58 14.72 17.62
C ARG A 139 14.04 13.88 18.79
N HIS A 140 14.91 13.27 19.60
CA HIS A 140 14.56 12.33 20.66
C HIS A 140 13.73 11.11 20.22
N GLU A 141 13.93 10.67 18.97
CA GLU A 141 13.20 9.56 18.35
C GLU A 141 14.05 8.28 18.35
N TYR A 142 13.48 7.19 18.87
CA TYR A 142 14.15 5.89 18.95
C TYR A 142 13.50 4.85 18.06
N ILE A 143 14.21 4.46 17.00
CA ILE A 143 13.79 3.40 16.07
C ILE A 143 14.75 2.22 16.23
N ASP A 144 14.37 1.23 17.03
CA ASP A 144 15.16 0.05 17.38
C ASP A 144 15.92 -0.53 16.18
N ARG A 145 15.22 -0.68 15.04
CA ARG A 145 15.75 -1.28 13.82
C ARG A 145 16.85 -0.47 13.13
N ILE A 146 16.88 0.85 13.30
CA ILE A 146 17.97 1.70 12.80
C ILE A 146 19.16 1.59 13.76
N TRP A 147 18.90 1.69 15.07
CA TRP A 147 19.96 1.63 16.08
C TRP A 147 20.68 0.28 16.12
N SER A 148 19.99 -0.83 15.82
CA SER A 148 20.58 -2.16 15.77
C SER A 148 21.66 -2.30 14.68
N ILE A 149 21.62 -1.48 13.63
CA ILE A 149 22.67 -1.43 12.59
C ILE A 149 24.03 -1.05 13.19
N SER A 150 24.06 -0.25 14.26
CA SER A 150 25.31 0.10 14.95
C SER A 150 26.09 -1.14 15.43
N LEU A 151 25.38 -2.22 15.82
CA LEU A 151 25.99 -3.47 16.25
C LEU A 151 26.65 -4.20 15.07
N VAL A 152 26.00 -4.19 13.91
CA VAL A 152 26.53 -4.79 12.67
C VAL A 152 27.79 -4.03 12.21
N LEU A 153 27.71 -2.69 12.12
CA LEU A 153 28.83 -1.87 11.70
C LEU A 153 30.01 -1.94 12.70
N SER A 154 29.73 -2.06 13.99
CA SER A 154 30.76 -2.21 15.02
C SER A 154 31.39 -3.61 14.99
N GLY A 155 30.62 -4.65 14.69
CA GLY A 155 31.11 -6.02 14.54
C GLY A 155 32.04 -6.22 13.34
N GLU A 156 31.85 -5.48 12.25
CA GLU A 156 32.76 -5.48 11.09
C GLU A 156 34.09 -4.78 11.37
N ALA A 157 34.08 -3.73 12.21
CA ALA A 157 35.29 -2.97 12.55
C ALA A 157 36.09 -3.60 13.70
N GLY A 158 35.43 -4.34 14.59
CA GLY A 158 36.02 -4.95 15.78
C GLY A 158 36.64 -6.31 15.51
N LYS A 159 37.76 -6.62 16.19
CA LYS A 159 38.32 -7.98 16.27
C LYS A 159 37.53 -8.90 17.22
N ASP A 160 36.47 -8.40 17.85
CA ASP A 160 35.67 -9.15 18.83
C ASP A 160 34.63 -10.04 18.14
N GLN A 161 34.88 -11.35 18.20
CA GLN A 161 34.04 -12.39 17.62
C GLN A 161 32.59 -12.34 18.15
N ARG A 162 32.36 -11.85 19.37
CA ARG A 162 31.01 -11.75 19.95
C ARG A 162 30.17 -10.68 19.25
N MET A 163 30.75 -9.51 18.99
CA MET A 163 30.05 -8.41 18.30
C MET A 163 29.71 -8.78 16.86
N ARG A 164 30.56 -9.57 16.20
CA ARG A 164 30.29 -10.11 14.87
C ARG A 164 29.08 -11.06 14.85
N LEU A 165 29.00 -12.00 15.80
CA LEU A 165 27.86 -12.93 15.89
C LEU A 165 26.55 -12.22 16.20
N VAL A 166 26.57 -11.20 17.06
CA VAL A 166 25.40 -10.36 17.35
C VAL A 166 24.97 -9.60 16.10
N GLY A 167 25.92 -9.04 15.35
CA GLY A 167 25.64 -8.39 14.07
C GLY A 167 25.00 -9.32 13.05
N GLU A 168 25.54 -10.54 12.89
CA GLU A 168 24.99 -11.57 11.99
C GLU A 168 23.57 -11.98 12.39
N TYR A 169 23.27 -12.08 13.69
CA TYR A 169 21.92 -12.38 14.18
C TYR A 169 20.92 -11.26 13.87
N VAL A 170 21.30 -10.00 14.12
CA VAL A 170 20.45 -8.82 13.87
C VAL A 170 20.18 -8.65 12.37
N ALA A 171 21.19 -8.84 11.52
CA ALA A 171 21.03 -8.73 10.06
C ALA A 171 20.12 -9.83 9.48
N ASN A 172 20.10 -11.01 10.11
CA ASN A 172 19.28 -12.15 9.68
C ASN A 172 17.89 -12.19 10.29
N GLN A 173 17.52 -11.24 11.16
CA GLN A 173 16.13 -11.14 11.61
C GLN A 173 15.25 -10.76 10.42
N ALA A 174 14.37 -11.69 10.04
CA ALA A 174 13.47 -11.53 8.91
C ALA A 174 12.73 -10.20 8.99
N ILE A 175 12.54 -9.59 7.82
CA ILE A 175 11.61 -8.48 7.60
C ILE A 175 10.23 -9.02 7.96
N ALA A 176 9.85 -8.91 9.24
CA ALA A 176 8.53 -9.29 9.71
C ALA A 176 7.53 -8.40 8.99
N GLN A 177 6.94 -8.93 7.93
CA GLN A 177 5.75 -8.37 7.32
C GLN A 177 4.66 -8.45 8.38
N LYS A 178 4.25 -7.29 8.87
CA LYS A 178 3.08 -7.15 9.72
C LYS A 178 2.15 -6.15 9.06
#